data_AF-A0A061H7U3-F1
#
_entry.id   AF-A0A061H7U3-F1
#
_cell.length_a   1.000
_cell.length_b   1.000
_cell.length_c   1.000
_cell.angle_alpha   90.00
_cell.angle_beta   90.00
_cell.angle_gamma   90.00
#
_symmetry.space_group_name_H-M   'P 1'
#
loop_
_entity.id
_entity.type
_entity.pdbx_description
1 polymer ?
#
loop_
_entity_poly.entity_id
_entity_poly.type
_entity_poly.pdbx_seq_one_letter_code
_entity_poly.pdbx_strand_id
1 'polypeptide(L)'
;MTTLNVRTGPMLRYDTVDVATHVYHAYAMIVTDDATSDYSIVPTLRLRWQEVGAAHGSAPADGTTAIREDDATATSQAARIYQYRGAEGSFTFWRFKIEIPMADTQLAVAYSIEGEAHPDSKSEAIRGMTGHTFFVPARDQNFRWAGHSCNGFSASVDESEFNGPNPLWDDMLREHARSPFHAVVGGGDQIYCDKLVREPEIQPWNDEKDPKKRMATPLTDEIRTAIDRFMFNWYCQWFGTGSFAQAIAQIPMINMLDDHDLIDGFGTYPDDLMMAPVFNYIGTRGYFFFLLFQLFVVDDIDGTSETDHPNRSMIIGGKGVYMPWYNHSLLCYLGPKQYILLVDCRSERKVDQICTEYTYGRVFDAIRRMPPGVEHLTILLGVPLAYPRMVFLERTLSSSLNPIVMLAKGLSPGFTNNFNGQVELLDDLGDHWCAGPHKRERNALISAVQDIALSQRLRISFMSGDVHAGGVGLFYHRSSIAPSADSRYMLAVITSAIVNTPPPPQVISLLNRLAKKKHKSLFYIHTKETMVPLFEEDLEGKKLKTDKYIIGARNWCAVTLQEQTGELEFDLRVEKVRGGGETKSYAVKAPPPRWEVPKEHHHFFHHHKEANPQAAPPATQNAAAA
;
A
#
# COMPACT_ATOMS: atom_id res chain seq x y z
N MET A 1 -3.88 -4.25 -40.02
CA MET A 1 -4.51 -4.32 -38.68
C MET A 1 -4.06 -3.08 -37.93
N THR A 2 -4.88 -2.56 -37.02
CA THR A 2 -4.45 -1.46 -36.15
C THR A 2 -3.26 -1.93 -35.31
N THR A 3 -2.25 -1.06 -35.17
CA THR A 3 -1.02 -1.38 -34.45
C THR A 3 -0.83 -0.38 -33.33
N LEU A 4 -0.64 -0.85 -32.10
CA LEU A 4 -0.45 0.01 -30.92
C LEU A 4 0.98 -0.14 -30.40
N ASN A 5 1.72 0.95 -30.28
CA ASN A 5 3.04 0.95 -29.64
C ASN A 5 2.87 1.14 -28.13
N VAL A 6 2.82 0.03 -27.40
CA VAL A 6 2.55 0.03 -25.96
C VAL A 6 3.84 0.29 -25.19
N ARG A 7 3.89 1.43 -24.51
CA ARG A 7 4.98 1.81 -23.62
C ARG A 7 4.91 1.04 -22.30
N THR A 8 3.71 0.90 -21.73
CA THR A 8 3.46 0.29 -20.42
C THR A 8 2.07 -0.36 -20.39
N GLY A 9 1.95 -1.49 -19.67
CA GLY A 9 0.72 -2.26 -19.52
C GLY A 9 0.56 -3.40 -20.53
N PRO A 10 -0.57 -4.13 -20.52
CA PRO A 10 -1.76 -3.85 -19.73
C PRO A 10 -1.51 -4.02 -18.23
N MET A 11 -2.10 -3.14 -17.44
CA MET A 11 -2.15 -3.23 -15.99
C MET A 11 -3.61 -3.33 -15.55
N LEU A 12 -3.91 -4.17 -14.57
CA LEU A 12 -5.25 -4.35 -14.02
C LEU A 12 -5.36 -3.67 -12.66
N ARG A 13 -6.52 -3.06 -12.40
CA ARG A 13 -6.90 -2.52 -11.09
C ARG A 13 -8.29 -3.00 -10.73
N TYR A 14 -8.44 -3.52 -9.51
CA TYR A 14 -9.75 -3.84 -8.96
C TYR A 14 -10.37 -2.63 -8.24
N ASP A 15 -11.69 -2.48 -8.36
CA ASP A 15 -12.45 -1.45 -7.63
C ASP A 15 -13.29 -2.08 -6.52
N THR A 16 -14.37 -2.78 -6.88
CA THR A 16 -15.28 -3.42 -5.93
C THR A 16 -16.23 -4.41 -6.62
N VAL A 17 -17.13 -5.04 -5.84
CA VAL A 17 -18.32 -5.74 -6.35
C VAL A 17 -19.56 -4.97 -5.94
N ASP A 18 -20.47 -4.75 -6.88
CA ASP A 18 -21.84 -4.35 -6.56
C ASP A 18 -22.59 -5.55 -5.97
N VAL A 19 -22.74 -5.58 -4.65
CA VAL A 19 -23.36 -6.70 -3.93
C VAL A 19 -24.85 -6.87 -4.24
N ALA A 20 -25.53 -5.87 -4.79
CA ALA A 20 -26.94 -5.97 -5.15
C ALA A 20 -27.13 -6.64 -6.52
N THR A 21 -26.20 -6.40 -7.45
CA THR A 21 -26.26 -6.96 -8.81
C THR A 21 -25.26 -8.10 -9.05
N HIS A 22 -24.36 -8.34 -8.10
CA HIS A 22 -23.23 -9.26 -8.20
C HIS A 22 -22.36 -9.00 -9.44
N VAL A 23 -22.10 -7.73 -9.73
CA VAL A 23 -21.21 -7.30 -10.81
C VAL A 23 -19.85 -6.93 -10.23
N TYR A 24 -18.82 -7.60 -10.71
CA TYR A 24 -17.42 -7.30 -10.43
C TYR A 24 -16.98 -6.09 -11.27
N HIS A 25 -16.45 -5.06 -10.62
CA HIS A 25 -15.94 -3.84 -11.26
C HIS A 25 -14.41 -3.77 -11.15
N ALA A 26 -13.77 -3.59 -12.29
CA ALA A 26 -12.34 -3.40 -12.41
C ALA A 26 -12.02 -2.51 -13.62
N TYR A 27 -10.73 -2.24 -13.82
CA TYR A 27 -10.22 -1.47 -14.93
C TYR A 27 -8.95 -2.11 -15.47
N ALA A 28 -8.71 -1.94 -16.77
CA ALA A 28 -7.39 -2.14 -17.37
C ALA A 28 -6.84 -0.81 -17.87
N MET A 29 -5.52 -0.66 -17.93
CA MET A 29 -4.87 0.51 -18.50
C MET A 29 -3.67 0.14 -19.36
N ILE A 30 -3.51 0.85 -20.48
CA ILE A 30 -2.27 0.89 -21.28
C ILE A 30 -1.81 2.33 -21.48
N VAL A 31 -0.50 2.49 -21.68
CA VAL A 31 0.11 3.74 -22.13
C VAL A 31 0.73 3.49 -23.50
N THR A 32 0.36 4.30 -24.48
CA THR A 32 0.83 4.13 -25.88
C THR A 32 1.63 5.34 -26.34
N ASP A 33 2.63 5.11 -27.19
CA ASP A 33 3.36 6.15 -27.91
C ASP A 33 2.53 6.64 -29.12
N ASP A 34 2.17 7.92 -29.12
CA ASP A 34 1.24 8.48 -30.10
C ASP A 34 1.84 8.59 -31.51
N ALA A 35 3.16 8.67 -31.63
CA ALA A 35 3.82 8.91 -32.92
C ALA A 35 3.79 7.67 -33.83
N THR A 36 3.66 6.48 -33.24
CA THR A 36 3.78 5.19 -33.92
C THR A 36 2.57 4.28 -33.72
N SER A 37 1.59 4.71 -32.91
CA SER A 37 0.33 4.00 -32.75
C SER A 37 -0.70 4.43 -33.79
N ASP A 38 -1.47 3.47 -34.30
CA ASP A 38 -2.61 3.70 -35.16
C ASP A 38 -3.90 3.79 -34.33
N TYR A 39 -4.47 5.00 -34.26
CA TYR A 39 -5.74 5.29 -33.58
C TYR A 39 -6.91 5.46 -34.55
N SER A 40 -6.82 4.92 -35.78
CA SER A 40 -7.96 4.88 -36.71
C SER A 40 -9.19 4.17 -36.11
N ILE A 41 -8.95 3.28 -35.15
CA ILE A 41 -9.96 2.68 -34.28
C ILE A 41 -9.55 2.97 -32.83
N VAL A 42 -10.53 3.33 -32.00
CA VAL A 42 -10.30 3.51 -30.55
C VAL A 42 -9.85 2.16 -29.97
N PRO A 43 -8.75 2.10 -29.19
CA PRO A 43 -8.32 0.87 -28.55
C PRO A 43 -9.49 0.20 -27.83
N THR A 44 -9.65 -1.10 -28.05
CA THR A 44 -10.79 -1.87 -27.53
C THR A 44 -10.27 -3.12 -26.83
N LEU A 45 -10.75 -3.36 -25.61
CA LEU A 45 -10.50 -4.56 -24.83
C LEU A 45 -11.58 -5.59 -25.13
N ARG A 46 -11.19 -6.82 -25.43
CA ARG A 46 -12.10 -7.97 -25.55
C ARG A 46 -11.91 -8.87 -24.34
N LEU A 47 -13.04 -9.38 -23.82
CA LEU A 47 -13.11 -10.23 -22.65
C LEU A 47 -13.85 -11.52 -23.01
N ARG A 48 -13.36 -12.65 -22.50
CA ARG A 48 -14.02 -13.95 -22.57
C ARG A 48 -13.84 -14.65 -21.25
N TRP A 49 -14.92 -15.07 -20.61
CA TRP A 49 -14.86 -15.77 -19.33
C TRP A 49 -15.49 -17.14 -19.37
N GLN A 50 -14.93 -18.06 -18.59
CA GLN A 50 -15.35 -19.45 -18.49
C GLN A 50 -15.37 -19.87 -17.02
N GLU A 51 -16.33 -20.73 -16.66
CA GLU A 51 -16.40 -21.33 -15.33
C GLU A 51 -15.25 -22.32 -15.12
N VAL A 52 -14.55 -22.20 -14.00
CA VAL A 52 -13.49 -23.12 -13.61
C VAL A 52 -14.12 -24.33 -12.92
N GLY A 53 -14.35 -25.41 -13.69
CA GLY A 53 -14.90 -26.66 -13.15
C GLY A 53 -13.94 -27.38 -12.20
N ALA A 54 -14.47 -28.12 -11.21
CA ALA A 54 -13.70 -28.89 -10.22
C ALA A 54 -12.76 -29.97 -10.81
N ALA A 55 -12.91 -30.31 -12.09
CA ALA A 55 -12.11 -31.32 -12.81
C ALA A 55 -11.22 -30.73 -13.92
N HIS A 56 -11.17 -29.41 -14.06
CA HIS A 56 -10.26 -28.75 -14.99
C HIS A 56 -9.16 -28.10 -14.17
N GLY A 57 -7.96 -28.69 -14.24
CA GLY A 57 -6.75 -28.02 -13.79
C GLY A 57 -6.73 -26.61 -14.36
N SER A 58 -6.18 -25.66 -13.58
CA SER A 58 -6.09 -24.23 -13.92
C SER A 58 -6.11 -24.04 -15.43
N ALA A 59 -7.18 -23.40 -15.94
CA ALA A 59 -7.20 -22.97 -17.33
C ALA A 59 -5.82 -22.37 -17.59
N PRO A 60 -5.03 -22.91 -18.53
CA PRO A 60 -3.67 -22.45 -18.72
C PRO A 60 -3.77 -20.93 -18.86
N ALA A 61 -2.89 -20.21 -18.17
CA ALA A 61 -2.62 -18.82 -18.49
C ALA A 61 -1.95 -18.76 -19.88
N ASP A 62 -2.52 -19.43 -20.88
CA ASP A 62 -1.87 -19.58 -22.15
C ASP A 62 -1.96 -18.29 -22.94
N GLY A 63 -2.95 -17.40 -22.72
CA GLY A 63 -2.91 -15.97 -23.10
C GLY A 63 -2.43 -15.68 -24.54
N THR A 64 -2.43 -16.70 -25.39
CA THR A 64 -1.66 -16.78 -26.64
C THR A 64 -2.58 -16.74 -27.83
N THR A 65 -3.88 -16.95 -27.61
CA THR A 65 -4.90 -16.77 -28.64
C THR A 65 -5.63 -15.45 -28.38
N ALA A 66 -5.46 -14.50 -29.30
CA ALA A 66 -6.22 -13.26 -29.31
C ALA A 66 -7.73 -13.57 -29.35
N ILE A 67 -8.51 -12.85 -28.55
CA ILE A 67 -9.97 -12.98 -28.52
C ILE A 67 -10.53 -12.29 -29.77
N ARG A 68 -11.33 -13.02 -30.52
CA ARG A 68 -12.02 -12.53 -31.72
C ARG A 68 -13.34 -11.89 -31.31
N GLU A 69 -13.97 -11.21 -32.26
CA GLU A 69 -15.25 -10.54 -31.99
C GLU A 69 -16.38 -11.55 -31.77
N ASP A 70 -16.34 -12.68 -32.49
CA ASP A 70 -17.34 -13.73 -32.46
C ASP A 70 -17.27 -14.65 -31.23
N ASP A 71 -16.14 -14.65 -30.50
CA ASP A 71 -15.95 -15.43 -29.27
C ASP A 71 -15.78 -14.58 -28.00
N ALA A 72 -15.88 -13.25 -28.10
CA ALA A 72 -15.89 -12.34 -26.96
C ALA A 72 -17.23 -12.40 -26.21
N THR A 73 -17.17 -12.50 -24.88
CA THR A 73 -18.37 -12.37 -24.03
C THR A 73 -18.72 -10.90 -23.77
N ALA A 74 -17.72 -10.03 -23.72
CA ALA A 74 -17.91 -8.58 -23.66
C ALA A 74 -16.75 -7.82 -24.29
N THR A 75 -16.99 -6.55 -24.58
CA THR A 75 -15.98 -5.60 -25.07
C THR A 75 -16.05 -4.30 -24.29
N SER A 76 -14.92 -3.62 -24.15
CA SER A 76 -14.84 -2.26 -23.59
C SER A 76 -13.99 -1.40 -24.52
N GLN A 77 -14.57 -0.33 -25.06
CA GLN A 77 -13.77 0.72 -25.68
C GLN A 77 -13.00 1.50 -24.60
N ALA A 78 -11.76 1.90 -24.90
CA ALA A 78 -11.00 2.72 -23.98
C ALA A 78 -11.51 4.16 -23.91
N ALA A 79 -11.49 4.72 -22.71
CA ALA A 79 -11.50 6.16 -22.48
C ALA A 79 -10.07 6.69 -22.43
N ARG A 80 -9.81 7.80 -23.12
CA ARG A 80 -8.56 8.55 -22.92
C ARG A 80 -8.66 9.33 -21.62
N ILE A 81 -7.84 8.98 -20.64
CA ILE A 81 -7.85 9.64 -19.32
C ILE A 81 -6.71 10.65 -19.14
N TYR A 82 -5.64 10.54 -19.93
CA TYR A 82 -4.56 11.52 -19.87
C TYR A 82 -3.72 11.47 -21.16
N GLN A 83 -3.06 12.57 -21.50
CA GLN A 83 -2.04 12.61 -22.54
C GLN A 83 -0.83 13.33 -21.98
N TYR A 84 0.25 12.58 -21.76
CA TYR A 84 1.54 13.16 -21.41
C TYR A 84 2.19 13.72 -22.67
N ARG A 85 2.73 14.94 -22.59
CA ARG A 85 3.46 15.61 -23.69
C ARG A 85 4.83 16.02 -23.17
N GLY A 86 5.85 15.27 -23.57
CA GLY A 86 7.24 15.51 -23.17
C GLY A 86 8.16 15.68 -24.38
N ALA A 87 9.44 15.91 -24.08
CA ALA A 87 10.47 16.06 -25.12
C ALA A 87 10.65 14.79 -25.99
N GLU A 88 10.38 13.61 -25.44
CA GLU A 88 10.46 12.32 -26.15
C GLU A 88 9.23 12.03 -27.03
N GLY A 89 8.17 12.84 -26.95
CA GLY A 89 6.94 12.63 -27.70
C GLY A 89 5.68 12.80 -26.86
N SER A 90 4.55 12.44 -27.45
CA SER A 90 3.26 12.40 -26.77
C SER A 90 2.85 10.96 -26.50
N PHE A 91 2.30 10.72 -25.31
CA PHE A 91 1.91 9.39 -24.86
C PHE A 91 0.51 9.44 -24.26
N THR A 92 -0.37 8.56 -24.74
CA THR A 92 -1.77 8.53 -24.33
C THR A 92 -2.05 7.40 -23.35
N PHE A 93 -2.77 7.73 -22.28
CA PHE A 93 -3.29 6.78 -21.27
C PHE A 93 -4.71 6.36 -21.64
N TRP A 94 -4.90 5.07 -21.87
CA TRP A 94 -6.17 4.47 -22.26
C TRP A 94 -6.66 3.57 -21.12
N ARG A 95 -7.83 3.92 -20.55
CA ARG A 95 -8.49 3.16 -19.48
C ARG A 95 -9.70 2.40 -20.03
N PHE A 96 -9.74 1.10 -19.78
CA PHE A 96 -10.86 0.22 -20.14
C PHE A 96 -11.64 -0.14 -18.88
N LYS A 97 -12.97 -0.08 -18.95
CA LYS A 97 -13.83 -0.49 -17.84
C LYS A 97 -14.15 -1.97 -17.97
N ILE A 98 -14.04 -2.71 -16.88
CA ILE A 98 -14.32 -4.15 -16.83
C ILE A 98 -15.51 -4.34 -15.89
N GLU A 99 -16.58 -4.94 -16.41
CA GLU A 99 -17.79 -5.28 -15.66
C GLU A 99 -18.15 -6.73 -15.96
N ILE A 100 -18.03 -7.59 -14.93
CA ILE A 100 -18.22 -9.04 -15.10
C ILE A 100 -19.32 -9.49 -14.14
N PRO A 101 -20.44 -10.02 -14.63
CA PRO A 101 -21.40 -10.70 -13.79
C PRO A 101 -20.71 -11.90 -13.13
N MET A 102 -20.62 -11.90 -11.80
CA MET A 102 -20.07 -13.03 -11.05
C MET A 102 -20.94 -14.27 -11.31
N ALA A 103 -20.37 -15.47 -11.18
CA ALA A 103 -21.07 -16.74 -11.34
C ALA A 103 -21.12 -17.51 -10.02
N ASP A 104 -21.81 -18.65 -10.01
CA ASP A 104 -21.89 -19.53 -8.83
C ASP A 104 -20.61 -20.38 -8.67
N THR A 105 -19.71 -20.29 -9.64
CA THR A 105 -18.36 -20.83 -9.62
C THR A 105 -17.35 -19.73 -9.97
N GLN A 106 -16.08 -19.96 -9.62
CA GLN A 106 -15.01 -19.04 -9.99
C GLN A 106 -14.87 -18.95 -11.52
N LEU A 107 -14.67 -17.74 -12.04
CA LEU A 107 -14.45 -17.49 -13.45
C LEU A 107 -12.96 -17.28 -13.74
N ALA A 108 -12.47 -17.91 -14.81
CA ALA A 108 -11.25 -17.51 -15.49
C ALA A 108 -11.61 -16.53 -16.61
N VAL A 109 -11.09 -15.31 -16.55
CA VAL A 109 -11.40 -14.23 -17.48
C VAL A 109 -10.17 -13.96 -18.34
N ALA A 110 -10.21 -14.45 -19.58
CA ALA A 110 -9.23 -14.10 -20.59
C ALA A 110 -9.55 -12.71 -21.17
N TYR A 111 -8.52 -11.94 -21.47
CA TYR A 111 -8.66 -10.65 -22.15
C TYR A 111 -7.53 -10.41 -23.16
N SER A 112 -7.84 -9.65 -24.22
CA SER A 112 -6.86 -9.17 -25.20
C SER A 112 -7.26 -7.78 -25.70
N ILE A 113 -6.28 -6.96 -26.07
CA ILE A 113 -6.52 -5.66 -26.68
C ILE A 113 -6.53 -5.83 -28.19
N GLU A 114 -7.54 -5.28 -28.87
CA GLU A 114 -7.68 -5.35 -30.32
C GLU A 114 -6.48 -4.73 -31.04
N GLY A 115 -6.03 -5.42 -32.09
CA GLY A 115 -4.88 -5.02 -32.90
C GLY A 115 -3.66 -5.87 -32.64
N GLU A 116 -2.54 -5.44 -33.20
CA GLU A 116 -1.23 -6.06 -32.98
C GLU A 116 -0.33 -5.09 -32.20
N ALA A 117 0.51 -5.63 -31.32
CA ALA A 117 1.55 -4.83 -30.68
C ALA A 117 2.55 -4.35 -31.73
N HIS A 118 2.90 -3.07 -31.69
CA HIS A 118 3.99 -2.55 -32.52
C HIS A 118 5.31 -3.26 -32.16
N PRO A 119 6.20 -3.57 -33.12
CA PRO A 119 7.50 -4.18 -32.84
C PRO A 119 8.36 -3.43 -31.80
N ASP A 120 8.19 -2.10 -31.72
CA ASP A 120 8.91 -1.24 -30.77
C ASP A 120 8.22 -1.10 -29.40
N SER A 121 7.15 -1.86 -29.15
CA SER A 121 6.48 -1.85 -27.85
C SER A 121 7.44 -2.26 -26.74
N LYS A 122 7.44 -1.51 -25.64
CA LYS A 122 8.41 -1.68 -24.56
C LYS A 122 7.91 -2.50 -23.38
N SER A 123 6.60 -2.65 -23.23
CA SER A 123 6.02 -3.39 -22.11
C SER A 123 6.36 -4.88 -22.17
N GLU A 124 6.96 -5.42 -21.09
CA GLU A 124 7.26 -6.85 -20.96
C GLU A 124 5.99 -7.71 -20.85
N ALA A 125 4.88 -7.12 -20.39
CA ALA A 125 3.61 -7.85 -20.23
C ALA A 125 3.09 -8.40 -21.58
N ILE A 126 3.34 -7.72 -22.70
CA ILE A 126 2.82 -8.14 -24.01
C ILE A 126 3.85 -8.89 -24.86
N ARG A 127 5.07 -9.15 -24.35
CA ARG A 127 6.11 -9.79 -25.15
C ARG A 127 5.81 -11.26 -25.38
N GLY A 128 5.52 -11.59 -26.64
CA GLY A 128 5.16 -12.95 -27.03
C GLY A 128 3.77 -13.40 -26.54
N MET A 129 2.96 -12.47 -26.03
CA MET A 129 1.60 -12.72 -25.53
C MET A 129 0.60 -11.91 -26.35
N THR A 130 -0.59 -12.46 -26.57
CA THR A 130 -1.69 -11.76 -27.26
C THR A 130 -2.82 -11.38 -26.30
N GLY A 131 -2.76 -11.86 -25.05
CA GLY A 131 -3.70 -11.58 -23.98
C GLY A 131 -3.24 -12.15 -22.65
N HIS A 132 -4.04 -11.94 -21.60
CA HIS A 132 -3.79 -12.48 -20.27
C HIS A 132 -5.08 -13.04 -19.66
N THR A 133 -4.96 -13.72 -18.53
CA THR A 133 -6.09 -14.23 -17.76
C THR A 133 -6.00 -13.73 -16.33
N PHE A 134 -7.12 -13.26 -15.78
CA PHE A 134 -7.31 -13.02 -14.35
C PHE A 134 -8.52 -13.79 -13.85
N PHE A 135 -8.75 -13.80 -12.53
CA PHE A 135 -9.78 -14.63 -11.91
C PHE A 135 -10.78 -13.79 -11.13
N VAL A 136 -12.06 -14.07 -11.32
CA VAL A 136 -13.17 -13.49 -10.55
C VAL A 136 -13.76 -14.59 -9.67
N PRO A 137 -13.87 -14.40 -8.34
CA PRO A 137 -14.40 -15.43 -7.45
C PRO A 137 -15.88 -15.70 -7.71
N ALA A 138 -16.38 -16.83 -7.22
CA ALA A 138 -17.81 -17.10 -7.18
C ALA A 138 -18.54 -16.06 -6.30
N ARG A 139 -19.85 -15.85 -6.51
CA ARG A 139 -20.66 -14.87 -5.76
C ARG A 139 -20.56 -15.04 -4.24
N ASP A 140 -20.44 -16.27 -3.76
CA ASP A 140 -20.39 -16.66 -2.35
C ASP A 140 -18.97 -16.97 -1.85
N GLN A 141 -17.95 -16.83 -2.71
CA GLN A 141 -16.56 -17.10 -2.39
C GLN A 141 -15.85 -15.82 -1.93
N ASN A 142 -15.03 -15.94 -0.88
CA ASN A 142 -14.14 -14.86 -0.45
C ASN A 142 -12.89 -14.80 -1.33
N PHE A 143 -12.37 -13.60 -1.53
CA PHE A 143 -11.15 -13.39 -2.29
C PHE A 143 -9.98 -14.00 -1.51
N ARG A 144 -9.22 -14.83 -2.21
CA ARG A 144 -7.80 -15.04 -1.91
C ARG A 144 -6.99 -13.90 -2.52
N TRP A 145 -6.12 -13.24 -1.76
CA TRP A 145 -5.32 -12.10 -2.23
C TRP A 145 -3.90 -12.14 -1.67
N ALA A 146 -2.99 -11.39 -2.30
CA ALA A 146 -1.59 -11.27 -1.88
C ALA A 146 -1.29 -9.82 -1.47
N GLY A 147 -0.68 -9.59 -0.31
CA GLY A 147 -0.22 -8.28 0.16
C GLY A 147 1.29 -8.12 -0.01
N HIS A 148 1.73 -6.92 -0.40
CA HIS A 148 3.15 -6.56 -0.49
C HIS A 148 3.37 -5.06 -0.22
N SER A 149 4.62 -4.67 0.01
CA SER A 149 5.07 -3.27 0.07
C SER A 149 6.55 -3.19 -0.33
N CYS A 150 7.06 -1.97 -0.52
CA CYS A 150 8.48 -1.71 -0.80
C CYS A 150 8.98 -2.49 -2.02
N ASN A 151 8.27 -2.28 -3.13
CA ASN A 151 8.52 -2.84 -4.45
C ASN A 151 9.53 -1.97 -5.22
N GLY A 152 10.70 -1.74 -4.64
CA GLY A 152 11.82 -1.07 -5.29
C GLY A 152 13.07 -1.11 -4.41
N PHE A 153 14.18 -0.66 -4.98
CA PHE A 153 15.45 -0.61 -4.27
C PHE A 153 15.78 0.83 -3.87
N SER A 154 16.18 1.01 -2.61
CA SER A 154 16.78 2.25 -2.16
C SER A 154 18.03 2.56 -2.99
N ALA A 155 18.34 3.84 -3.17
CA ALA A 155 19.29 4.30 -4.17
C ALA A 155 20.76 3.86 -3.93
N SER A 156 21.07 3.32 -2.75
CA SER A 156 22.37 2.83 -2.29
C SER A 156 22.54 1.31 -2.39
N VAL A 157 21.49 0.57 -2.77
CA VAL A 157 21.49 -0.90 -2.78
C VAL A 157 22.11 -1.43 -4.08
N ASP A 158 22.96 -2.45 -3.96
CA ASP A 158 23.41 -3.26 -5.09
C ASP A 158 22.33 -4.31 -5.43
N GLU A 159 21.53 -4.01 -6.45
CA GLU A 159 20.42 -4.86 -6.91
C GLU A 159 20.89 -6.27 -7.33
N SER A 160 22.17 -6.42 -7.70
CA SER A 160 22.72 -7.71 -8.14
C SER A 160 22.82 -8.74 -7.02
N GLU A 161 22.95 -8.30 -5.76
CA GLU A 161 22.93 -9.20 -4.59
C GLU A 161 21.59 -9.93 -4.42
N PHE A 162 20.54 -9.41 -5.06
CA PHE A 162 19.17 -9.88 -4.95
C PHE A 162 18.64 -10.51 -6.23
N ASN A 163 19.49 -10.66 -7.26
CA ASN A 163 19.08 -11.04 -8.63
C ASN A 163 17.98 -10.10 -9.18
N GLY A 164 18.07 -8.82 -8.84
CA GLY A 164 17.08 -7.81 -9.21
C GLY A 164 15.75 -7.93 -8.44
N PRO A 165 14.68 -7.28 -8.94
CA PRO A 165 13.40 -7.20 -8.24
C PRO A 165 12.49 -8.43 -8.43
N ASN A 166 12.79 -9.28 -9.42
CA ASN A 166 11.90 -10.35 -9.86
C ASN A 166 11.71 -11.54 -8.90
N PRO A 167 12.70 -12.01 -8.11
CA PRO A 167 12.62 -13.35 -7.52
C PRO A 167 11.39 -13.64 -6.65
N LEU A 168 10.90 -12.67 -5.85
CA LEU A 168 9.69 -12.88 -5.05
C LEU A 168 8.39 -12.66 -5.83
N TRP A 169 8.42 -11.86 -6.89
CA TRP A 169 7.30 -11.80 -7.84
C TRP A 169 7.17 -13.12 -8.61
N ASP A 170 8.28 -13.74 -9.00
CA ASP A 170 8.29 -15.07 -9.61
C ASP A 170 7.72 -16.13 -8.65
N ASP A 171 8.04 -16.04 -7.36
CA ASP A 171 7.46 -16.91 -6.33
C ASP A 171 5.94 -16.73 -6.20
N MET A 172 5.49 -15.48 -6.14
CA MET A 172 4.07 -15.16 -6.09
C MET A 172 3.33 -15.62 -7.35
N LEU A 173 3.90 -15.44 -8.54
CA LEU A 173 3.33 -15.89 -9.81
C LEU A 173 3.23 -17.42 -9.89
N ARG A 174 4.23 -18.15 -9.38
CA ARG A 174 4.13 -19.62 -9.27
C ARG A 174 3.02 -20.03 -8.31
N GLU A 175 2.86 -19.34 -7.20
CA GLU A 175 1.76 -19.60 -6.26
C GLU A 175 0.40 -19.25 -6.87
N HIS A 176 0.29 -18.14 -7.60
CA HIS A 176 -0.90 -17.74 -8.35
C HIS A 176 -1.31 -18.81 -9.38
N ALA A 177 -0.34 -19.38 -10.11
CA ALA A 177 -0.59 -20.44 -11.08
C ALA A 177 -1.12 -21.74 -10.44
N ARG A 178 -0.78 -22.01 -9.16
CA ARG A 178 -1.25 -23.18 -8.40
C ARG A 178 -2.61 -22.94 -7.76
N SER A 179 -2.80 -21.76 -7.19
CA SER A 179 -4.03 -21.31 -6.56
C SER A 179 -4.21 -19.83 -6.88
N PRO A 180 -5.21 -19.45 -7.70
CA PRO A 180 -5.35 -18.06 -8.11
C PRO A 180 -5.50 -17.08 -6.94
N PHE A 181 -4.81 -15.95 -7.05
CA PHE A 181 -5.12 -14.74 -6.32
C PHE A 181 -6.09 -13.91 -7.14
N HIS A 182 -7.10 -13.32 -6.48
CA HIS A 182 -8.10 -12.45 -7.10
C HIS A 182 -7.69 -10.98 -7.06
N ALA A 183 -6.76 -10.63 -6.17
CA ALA A 183 -6.19 -9.29 -6.06
C ALA A 183 -4.76 -9.35 -5.52
N VAL A 184 -3.96 -8.35 -5.90
CA VAL A 184 -2.66 -8.05 -5.30
C VAL A 184 -2.75 -6.66 -4.65
N VAL A 185 -2.41 -6.57 -3.37
CA VAL A 185 -2.62 -5.40 -2.52
C VAL A 185 -1.28 -4.75 -2.23
N GLY A 186 -1.07 -3.55 -2.75
CA GLY A 186 0.12 -2.72 -2.52
C GLY A 186 -0.07 -1.81 -1.31
N GLY A 187 0.73 -2.02 -0.27
CA GLY A 187 0.67 -1.26 0.99
C GLY A 187 1.60 -0.06 1.06
N GLY A 188 1.86 0.62 -0.06
CA GLY A 188 2.88 1.67 -0.13
C GLY A 188 4.21 1.26 -0.77
N ASP A 189 4.94 2.25 -1.29
CA ASP A 189 6.22 2.09 -1.96
C ASP A 189 6.13 1.11 -3.14
N GLN A 190 5.13 1.26 -4.00
CA GLN A 190 5.04 0.43 -5.21
C GLN A 190 6.20 0.76 -6.18
N ILE A 191 6.77 1.95 -6.04
CA ILE A 191 7.89 2.49 -6.78
C ILE A 191 8.73 3.40 -5.86
N TYR A 192 10.03 3.51 -6.13
CA TYR A 192 10.95 4.39 -5.39
C TYR A 192 11.36 5.58 -6.26
N CYS A 193 10.70 6.72 -6.07
CA CYS A 193 10.89 7.94 -6.86
C CYS A 193 12.09 8.79 -6.40
N ASP A 194 12.81 8.37 -5.35
CA ASP A 194 13.92 9.14 -4.75
C ASP A 194 15.06 9.41 -5.73
N LYS A 195 15.20 8.57 -6.76
CA LYS A 195 16.17 8.75 -7.84
C LYS A 195 15.96 10.07 -8.60
N LEU A 196 14.81 10.73 -8.46
CA LEU A 196 14.51 12.06 -9.00
C LEU A 196 15.56 13.11 -8.64
N VAL A 197 16.12 13.05 -7.43
CA VAL A 197 17.11 14.04 -6.99
C VAL A 197 18.40 14.01 -7.82
N ARG A 198 18.62 12.93 -8.60
CA ARG A 198 19.77 12.77 -9.50
C ARG A 198 19.57 13.43 -10.86
N GLU A 199 18.37 13.91 -11.18
CA GLU A 199 18.12 14.64 -12.42
C GLU A 199 18.98 15.91 -12.47
N PRO A 200 19.67 16.22 -13.58
CA PRO A 200 20.60 17.35 -13.67
C PRO A 200 19.98 18.70 -13.28
N GLU A 201 18.72 18.91 -13.61
CA GLU A 201 17.97 20.14 -13.30
C GLU A 201 17.65 20.28 -11.80
N ILE A 202 17.64 19.16 -11.06
CA ILE A 202 17.33 19.10 -9.61
C ILE A 202 18.60 19.21 -8.76
N GLN A 203 19.76 18.81 -9.30
CA GLN A 203 21.05 18.81 -8.59
C GLN A 203 21.41 20.15 -7.93
N PRO A 204 21.22 21.33 -8.56
CA PRO A 204 21.53 22.61 -7.89
C PRO A 204 20.71 22.85 -6.61
N TRP A 205 19.46 22.38 -6.58
CA TRP A 205 18.63 22.43 -5.38
C TRP A 205 19.07 21.39 -4.36
N ASN A 206 19.34 20.16 -4.79
CA ASN A 206 19.75 19.06 -3.92
C ASN A 206 21.10 19.32 -3.23
N ASP A 207 22.05 19.91 -3.95
CA ASP A 207 23.43 20.12 -3.49
C ASP A 207 23.61 21.43 -2.69
N GLU A 208 22.59 22.28 -2.63
CA GLU A 208 22.62 23.52 -1.84
C GLU A 208 22.65 23.20 -0.35
N LYS A 209 23.76 23.58 0.29
CA LYS A 209 24.08 23.28 1.69
C LYS A 209 23.47 24.28 2.66
N ASP A 210 23.13 25.49 2.21
CA ASP A 210 22.42 26.47 3.02
C ASP A 210 20.92 26.17 2.99
N PRO A 211 20.31 25.74 4.11
CA PRO A 211 18.90 25.34 4.12
C PRO A 211 17.95 26.46 3.69
N LYS A 212 18.28 27.71 4.02
CA LYS A 212 17.43 28.86 3.65
C LYS A 212 17.49 29.13 2.15
N LYS A 213 18.68 29.01 1.54
CA LYS A 213 18.82 29.16 0.08
C LYS A 213 18.12 28.01 -0.64
N ARG A 214 18.30 26.78 -0.17
CA ARG A 214 17.66 25.60 -0.76
C ARG A 214 16.13 25.70 -0.73
N MET A 215 15.57 26.15 0.39
CA MET A 215 14.12 26.36 0.51
C MET A 215 13.62 27.54 -0.34
N ALA A 216 14.46 28.54 -0.56
CA ALA A 216 14.13 29.70 -1.41
C ALA A 216 14.37 29.45 -2.90
N THR A 217 14.91 28.28 -3.29
CA THR A 217 15.15 27.96 -4.70
C THR A 217 13.84 28.05 -5.50
N PRO A 218 13.78 28.88 -6.55
CA PRO A 218 12.58 29.03 -7.35
C PRO A 218 12.31 27.77 -8.16
N LEU A 219 11.03 27.43 -8.29
CA LEU A 219 10.58 26.38 -9.19
C LEU A 219 10.54 26.89 -10.63
N THR A 220 11.61 26.63 -11.38
CA THR A 220 11.72 27.02 -12.81
C THR A 220 10.99 26.03 -13.71
N ASP A 221 10.74 26.42 -14.97
CA ASP A 221 10.07 25.55 -15.95
C ASP A 221 10.91 24.32 -16.30
N GLU A 222 12.24 24.43 -16.24
CA GLU A 222 13.17 23.30 -16.43
C GLU A 222 13.02 22.29 -15.29
N ILE A 223 12.94 22.74 -14.04
CA ILE A 223 12.69 21.87 -12.88
C ILE A 223 11.32 21.21 -13.00
N ARG A 224 10.27 21.96 -13.36
CA ARG A 224 8.92 21.40 -13.56
C ARG A 224 8.93 20.28 -14.60
N THR A 225 9.54 20.56 -15.75
CA THR A 225 9.66 19.62 -16.87
C THR A 225 10.47 18.39 -16.48
N ALA A 226 11.56 18.55 -15.73
CA ALA A 226 12.39 17.45 -15.26
C ALA A 226 11.63 16.52 -14.30
N ILE A 227 10.86 17.08 -13.36
CA ILE A 227 10.03 16.29 -12.43
C ILE A 227 8.97 15.49 -13.18
N ASP A 228 8.23 16.14 -14.10
CA ASP A 228 7.20 15.46 -14.89
C ASP A 228 7.79 14.38 -15.82
N ARG A 229 8.94 14.67 -16.46
CA ARG A 229 9.68 13.73 -17.30
C ARG A 229 10.14 12.52 -16.50
N PHE A 230 10.78 12.74 -15.36
CA PHE A 230 11.25 11.67 -14.50
C PHE A 230 10.10 10.79 -14.05
N MET A 231 9.04 11.37 -13.46
CA MET A 231 7.91 10.61 -12.94
C MET A 231 7.26 9.76 -14.02
N PHE A 232 6.95 10.35 -15.18
CA PHE A 232 6.36 9.62 -16.30
C PHE A 232 7.25 8.46 -16.76
N ASN A 233 8.53 8.72 -17.04
CA ASN A 233 9.45 7.71 -17.55
C ASN A 233 9.71 6.60 -16.53
N TRP A 234 9.83 6.95 -15.25
CA TRP A 234 10.11 6.02 -14.16
C TRP A 234 8.92 5.09 -13.90
N TYR A 235 7.69 5.63 -13.83
CA TYR A 235 6.49 4.80 -13.76
C TYR A 235 6.36 3.88 -14.99
N CYS A 236 6.56 4.42 -16.19
CA CYS A 236 6.48 3.62 -17.41
C CYS A 236 7.49 2.46 -17.43
N GLN A 237 8.71 2.69 -16.94
CA GLN A 237 9.74 1.66 -16.81
C GLN A 237 9.37 0.65 -15.72
N TRP A 238 9.09 1.12 -14.51
CA TRP A 238 8.94 0.25 -13.34
C TRP A 238 7.69 -0.64 -13.44
N PHE A 239 6.55 -0.09 -13.85
CA PHE A 239 5.30 -0.84 -14.04
C PHE A 239 5.26 -1.59 -15.38
N GLY A 240 6.20 -1.33 -16.29
CA GLY A 240 6.26 -1.94 -17.63
C GLY A 240 7.27 -3.07 -17.76
N THR A 241 8.04 -3.40 -16.72
CA THR A 241 9.15 -4.35 -16.81
C THR A 241 9.12 -5.46 -15.74
N GLY A 242 9.81 -6.55 -16.04
CA GLY A 242 10.02 -7.67 -15.10
C GLY A 242 8.76 -8.44 -14.73
N SER A 243 8.89 -9.25 -13.69
CA SER A 243 7.83 -10.14 -13.22
C SER A 243 6.69 -9.35 -12.54
N PHE A 244 6.96 -8.13 -12.06
CA PHE A 244 5.92 -7.24 -11.55
C PHE A 244 4.91 -6.86 -12.65
N ALA A 245 5.39 -6.43 -13.83
CA ALA A 245 4.51 -6.13 -14.96
C ALA A 245 3.66 -7.33 -15.40
N GLN A 246 4.24 -8.54 -15.36
CA GLN A 246 3.51 -9.78 -15.65
C GLN A 246 2.45 -10.11 -14.58
N ALA A 247 2.76 -9.85 -13.30
CA ALA A 247 1.83 -10.05 -12.20
C ALA A 247 0.61 -9.12 -12.32
N ILE A 248 0.83 -7.82 -12.54
CA ILE A 248 -0.26 -6.83 -12.57
C ILE A 248 -1.08 -6.88 -13.87
N ALA A 249 -0.62 -7.62 -14.88
CA ALA A 249 -1.41 -7.99 -16.05
C ALA A 249 -2.35 -9.20 -15.80
N GLN A 250 -2.15 -9.95 -14.71
CA GLN A 250 -2.90 -11.18 -14.41
C GLN A 250 -3.64 -11.13 -13.06
N ILE A 251 -3.20 -10.24 -12.17
CA ILE A 251 -3.73 -10.08 -10.82
C ILE A 251 -4.09 -8.60 -10.64
N PRO A 252 -5.39 -8.26 -10.57
CA PRO A 252 -5.82 -6.88 -10.37
C PRO A 252 -5.23 -6.25 -9.09
N MET A 253 -4.62 -5.08 -9.24
CA MET A 253 -4.02 -4.33 -8.13
C MET A 253 -5.07 -3.61 -7.28
N ILE A 254 -4.76 -3.43 -6.00
CA ILE A 254 -5.38 -2.46 -5.07
C ILE A 254 -4.24 -1.80 -4.29
N ASN A 255 -3.91 -0.55 -4.60
CA ASN A 255 -2.74 0.12 -4.05
C ASN A 255 -3.12 1.29 -3.15
N MET A 256 -2.25 1.59 -2.18
CA MET A 256 -2.24 2.85 -1.45
C MET A 256 -0.88 3.52 -1.53
N LEU A 257 -0.90 4.84 -1.40
CA LEU A 257 0.28 5.68 -1.42
C LEU A 257 1.13 5.52 -0.15
N ASP A 258 2.45 5.54 -0.31
CA ASP A 258 3.40 5.88 0.75
C ASP A 258 4.43 6.91 0.25
N ASP A 259 5.46 7.24 1.04
CA ASP A 259 6.36 8.34 0.71
C ASP A 259 7.26 8.08 -0.48
N HIS A 260 7.82 6.89 -0.65
CA HIS A 260 8.73 6.65 -1.78
C HIS A 260 8.03 6.69 -3.14
N ASP A 261 6.70 6.58 -3.20
CA ASP A 261 5.92 6.87 -4.41
C ASP A 261 6.01 8.37 -4.82
N LEU A 262 6.36 9.25 -3.86
CA LEU A 262 6.61 10.68 -4.02
C LEU A 262 8.12 10.98 -3.94
N ILE A 263 8.64 10.98 -2.71
CA ILE A 263 10.02 11.17 -2.27
C ILE A 263 10.08 10.80 -0.78
N ASP A 264 11.14 10.12 -0.37
CA ASP A 264 11.41 9.68 1.01
C ASP A 264 11.01 10.73 2.08
N GLY A 265 10.17 10.31 3.03
CA GLY A 265 9.74 11.11 4.18
C GLY A 265 8.73 12.23 3.87
N PHE A 266 8.13 12.28 2.68
CA PHE A 266 7.15 13.34 2.36
C PHE A 266 6.02 13.39 3.41
N GLY A 267 5.80 14.56 3.99
CA GLY A 267 4.86 14.79 5.10
C GLY A 267 5.48 14.77 6.49
N THR A 268 6.73 14.31 6.63
CA THR A 268 7.44 14.16 7.91
C THR A 268 8.52 15.24 8.13
N TYR A 269 8.66 16.18 7.19
CA TYR A 269 9.55 17.34 7.32
C TYR A 269 8.83 18.59 7.87
N PRO A 270 9.57 19.57 8.44
CA PRO A 270 8.99 20.84 8.87
C PRO A 270 8.28 21.60 7.73
N ASP A 271 7.26 22.39 8.09
CA ASP A 271 6.39 23.11 7.16
C ASP A 271 7.15 23.94 6.13
N ASP A 272 8.28 24.53 6.52
CA ASP A 272 9.06 25.42 5.68
C ASP A 272 9.75 24.68 4.52
N LEU A 273 10.23 23.44 4.75
CA LEU A 273 10.68 22.54 3.68
C LEU A 273 9.51 21.99 2.87
N MET A 274 8.44 21.56 3.52
CA MET A 274 7.25 21.00 2.84
C MET A 274 6.57 22.00 1.88
N MET A 275 6.66 23.29 2.20
CA MET A 275 6.15 24.40 1.39
C MET A 275 7.18 24.99 0.43
N ALA A 276 8.44 24.54 0.46
CA ALA A 276 9.47 25.03 -0.45
C ALA A 276 9.07 24.73 -1.91
N PRO A 277 9.22 25.68 -2.87
CA PRO A 277 8.63 25.56 -4.20
C PRO A 277 8.97 24.25 -4.93
N VAL A 278 10.24 23.82 -4.87
CA VAL A 278 10.70 22.58 -5.51
C VAL A 278 10.16 21.35 -4.78
N PHE A 279 10.36 21.25 -3.46
CA PHE A 279 9.96 20.08 -2.66
C PHE A 279 8.43 19.86 -2.69
N ASN A 280 7.67 20.93 -2.56
CA ASN A 280 6.21 20.91 -2.64
C ASN A 280 5.71 20.38 -3.99
N TYR A 281 6.34 20.82 -5.08
CA TYR A 281 5.97 20.40 -6.43
C TYR A 281 6.31 18.94 -6.69
N ILE A 282 7.42 18.42 -6.13
CA ILE A 282 7.73 16.98 -6.17
C ILE A 282 6.57 16.16 -5.61
N GLY A 283 6.11 16.47 -4.39
CA GLY A 283 4.97 15.76 -3.79
C GLY A 283 3.68 15.94 -4.58
N THR A 284 3.38 17.17 -5.01
CA THR A 284 2.17 17.47 -5.80
C THR A 284 2.10 16.68 -7.10
N ARG A 285 3.23 16.53 -7.80
CA ARG A 285 3.31 15.75 -9.04
C ARG A 285 3.42 14.26 -8.79
N GLY A 286 4.13 13.83 -7.76
CA GLY A 286 4.15 12.43 -7.32
C GLY A 286 2.73 11.93 -7.03
N TYR A 287 1.92 12.71 -6.31
CA TYR A 287 0.53 12.34 -5.99
C TYR A 287 -0.32 12.19 -7.25
N PHE A 288 -0.16 13.11 -8.20
CA PHE A 288 -0.82 13.02 -9.50
C PHE A 288 -0.45 11.72 -10.25
N PHE A 289 0.83 11.37 -10.31
CA PHE A 289 1.26 10.15 -10.99
C PHE A 289 0.88 8.88 -10.23
N PHE A 290 0.81 8.91 -8.90
CA PHE A 290 0.21 7.84 -8.09
C PHE A 290 -1.26 7.61 -8.48
N LEU A 291 -2.09 8.67 -8.48
CA LEU A 291 -3.49 8.55 -8.88
C LEU A 291 -3.62 7.99 -10.30
N LEU A 292 -2.81 8.49 -11.24
CA LEU A 292 -2.85 8.09 -12.64
C LEU A 292 -2.40 6.65 -12.88
N PHE A 293 -1.24 6.24 -12.37
CA PHE A 293 -0.66 4.92 -12.64
C PHE A 293 -1.16 3.82 -11.71
N GLN A 294 -1.50 4.15 -10.46
CA GLN A 294 -1.84 3.15 -9.46
C GLN A 294 -3.34 3.06 -9.20
N LEU A 295 -4.06 4.19 -9.27
CA LEU A 295 -5.52 4.22 -9.12
C LEU A 295 -6.29 4.32 -10.45
N PHE A 296 -5.60 4.60 -11.56
CA PHE A 296 -6.20 4.89 -12.88
C PHE A 296 -7.21 6.04 -12.81
N VAL A 297 -6.91 7.05 -12.00
CA VAL A 297 -7.76 8.22 -11.72
C VAL A 297 -7.10 9.50 -12.22
N VAL A 298 -7.93 10.39 -12.78
CA VAL A 298 -7.59 11.79 -13.02
C VAL A 298 -8.76 12.63 -12.51
N ASP A 299 -8.57 13.37 -11.41
CA ASP A 299 -9.63 14.14 -10.75
C ASP A 299 -10.39 15.07 -11.70
N ASP A 300 -9.72 15.68 -12.68
CA ASP A 300 -10.34 16.56 -13.68
C ASP A 300 -11.33 15.83 -14.61
N ILE A 301 -11.25 14.50 -14.70
CA ILE A 301 -12.11 13.64 -15.53
C ILE A 301 -13.09 12.84 -14.68
N ASP A 302 -12.62 12.28 -13.57
CA ASP A 302 -13.39 11.37 -12.72
C ASP A 302 -14.16 12.11 -11.60
N GLY A 303 -13.77 13.36 -11.32
CA GLY A 303 -14.32 14.18 -10.25
C GLY A 303 -13.83 13.76 -8.87
N THR A 304 -14.28 14.51 -7.86
CA THR A 304 -13.96 14.26 -6.43
C THR A 304 -15.23 14.14 -5.59
N SER A 305 -16.34 13.77 -6.22
CA SER A 305 -17.63 13.52 -5.58
C SER A 305 -17.77 12.04 -5.25
N GLU A 306 -17.82 11.65 -3.96
CA GLU A 306 -18.00 10.24 -3.57
C GLU A 306 -19.25 9.59 -4.20
N THR A 307 -20.30 10.36 -4.48
CA THR A 307 -21.55 9.82 -5.05
C THR A 307 -21.48 9.55 -6.55
N ASP A 308 -20.68 10.34 -7.27
CA ASP A 308 -20.63 10.32 -8.74
C ASP A 308 -19.32 9.72 -9.28
N HIS A 309 -18.38 9.41 -8.38
CA HIS A 309 -17.06 8.91 -8.75
C HIS A 309 -17.17 7.53 -9.45
N PRO A 310 -16.47 7.31 -10.57
CA PRO A 310 -16.56 6.05 -11.32
C PRO A 310 -16.00 4.85 -10.54
N ASN A 311 -15.04 5.08 -9.63
CA ASN A 311 -14.59 4.06 -8.68
C ASN A 311 -15.47 4.10 -7.44
N ARG A 312 -16.27 3.05 -7.23
CA ARG A 312 -17.27 2.96 -6.16
C ARG A 312 -16.67 2.64 -4.80
N SER A 313 -15.42 2.13 -4.76
CA SER A 313 -14.68 1.92 -3.51
C SER A 313 -14.06 3.20 -2.94
N MET A 314 -14.02 4.30 -3.72
CA MET A 314 -13.30 5.51 -3.36
C MET A 314 -13.98 6.27 -2.22
N ILE A 315 -13.19 6.69 -1.24
CA ILE A 315 -13.58 7.58 -0.15
C ILE A 315 -12.76 8.86 -0.32
N ILE A 316 -13.45 9.95 -0.65
CA ILE A 316 -12.85 11.27 -0.79
C ILE A 316 -12.80 11.93 0.59
N GLY A 317 -11.57 12.15 1.08
CA GLY A 317 -11.30 12.78 2.37
C GLY A 317 -11.14 14.30 2.29
N GLY A 318 -10.35 14.85 3.20
CA GLY A 318 -10.03 16.26 3.29
C GLY A 318 -9.01 16.68 2.23
N LYS A 319 -8.69 17.97 2.20
CA LYS A 319 -7.62 18.50 1.34
C LYS A 319 -6.29 18.46 2.08
N GLY A 320 -5.24 18.10 1.36
CA GLY A 320 -3.87 18.21 1.85
C GLY A 320 -3.48 19.64 2.21
N VAL A 321 -2.57 19.78 3.17
CA VAL A 321 -2.00 21.09 3.54
C VAL A 321 -0.90 21.49 2.56
N TYR A 322 -0.06 20.53 2.18
CA TYR A 322 1.05 20.74 1.27
C TYR A 322 0.66 20.49 -0.19
N MET A 323 -0.21 19.51 -0.42
CA MET A 323 -0.70 19.17 -1.76
C MET A 323 -2.13 19.68 -1.93
N PRO A 324 -2.48 20.39 -3.03
CA PRO A 324 -3.80 20.99 -3.21
C PRO A 324 -4.92 19.98 -3.54
N TRP A 325 -4.66 18.68 -3.38
CA TRP A 325 -5.54 17.57 -3.76
C TRP A 325 -6.33 17.04 -2.56
N TYR A 326 -7.43 16.34 -2.85
CA TYR A 326 -8.16 15.61 -1.83
C TYR A 326 -7.46 14.28 -1.50
N ASN A 327 -7.68 13.78 -0.29
CA ASN A 327 -7.29 12.44 0.12
C ASN A 327 -8.13 11.38 -0.61
N HIS A 328 -7.47 10.32 -1.07
CA HIS A 328 -8.08 9.21 -1.81
C HIS A 328 -7.84 7.90 -1.06
N SER A 329 -8.78 7.58 -0.16
CA SER A 329 -8.82 6.29 0.55
C SER A 329 -9.76 5.30 -0.17
N LEU A 330 -9.63 4.00 0.06
CA LEU A 330 -10.44 2.98 -0.61
C LEU A 330 -11.07 2.01 0.40
N LEU A 331 -12.35 1.67 0.22
CA LEU A 331 -13.01 0.56 0.92
C LEU A 331 -13.50 -0.46 -0.12
N CYS A 332 -12.75 -1.55 -0.28
CA CYS A 332 -12.97 -2.56 -1.31
C CYS A 332 -13.63 -3.82 -0.75
N TYR A 333 -14.64 -4.34 -1.46
CA TYR A 333 -15.21 -5.66 -1.21
C TYR A 333 -14.19 -6.75 -1.54
N LEU A 334 -13.95 -7.69 -0.63
CA LEU A 334 -13.09 -8.85 -0.88
C LEU A 334 -13.84 -10.17 -0.63
N GLY A 335 -15.16 -10.15 -0.65
CA GLY A 335 -15.98 -11.35 -0.45
C GLY A 335 -17.12 -11.14 0.54
N PRO A 336 -18.03 -12.11 0.66
CA PRO A 336 -19.20 -11.98 1.52
C PRO A 336 -18.85 -11.75 3.00
N LYS A 337 -17.65 -12.16 3.43
CA LYS A 337 -17.17 -12.08 4.80
C LYS A 337 -16.02 -11.09 5.00
N GLN A 338 -15.45 -10.51 3.94
CA GLN A 338 -14.24 -9.73 4.01
C GLN A 338 -14.32 -8.40 3.25
N TYR A 339 -13.85 -7.33 3.88
CA TYR A 339 -13.51 -6.06 3.25
C TYR A 339 -12.07 -5.65 3.57
N ILE A 340 -11.50 -4.80 2.73
CA ILE A 340 -10.24 -4.10 3.02
C ILE A 340 -10.44 -2.59 2.91
N LEU A 341 -9.91 -1.86 3.89
CA LEU A 341 -9.82 -0.41 3.90
C LEU A 341 -8.36 -0.02 3.70
N LEU A 342 -8.08 0.80 2.69
CA LEU A 342 -6.77 1.40 2.44
C LEU A 342 -6.88 2.89 2.78
N VAL A 343 -6.07 3.36 3.73
CA VAL A 343 -6.10 4.75 4.19
C VAL A 343 -4.91 5.50 3.62
N ASP A 344 -5.16 6.51 2.79
CA ASP A 344 -4.11 7.43 2.34
C ASP A 344 -3.63 8.24 3.56
N CYS A 345 -2.38 7.96 3.97
CA CYS A 345 -1.73 8.55 5.14
C CYS A 345 -0.68 9.60 4.75
N ARG A 346 -0.61 10.02 3.47
CA ARG A 346 0.43 10.93 2.97
C ARG A 346 -0.15 12.25 2.48
N SER A 347 -1.34 12.25 1.87
CA SER A 347 -1.93 13.47 1.30
C SER A 347 -2.17 14.60 2.31
N GLU A 348 -2.54 14.25 3.53
CA GLU A 348 -2.88 15.19 4.61
C GLU A 348 -1.81 15.29 5.70
N ARG A 349 -0.69 14.58 5.51
CA ARG A 349 0.31 14.36 6.54
C ARG A 349 1.11 15.62 6.85
N LYS A 350 1.37 15.82 8.14
CA LYS A 350 2.30 16.77 8.75
C LYS A 350 3.08 16.05 9.86
N VAL A 351 4.06 16.73 10.44
CA VAL A 351 4.85 16.24 11.59
C VAL A 351 3.99 15.83 12.80
N ASP A 352 2.82 16.45 12.99
CA ASP A 352 1.96 16.24 14.16
C ASP A 352 0.57 15.67 13.85
N GLN A 353 0.30 15.32 12.59
CA GLN A 353 -0.99 14.83 12.11
C GLN A 353 -0.80 13.96 10.86
N ILE A 354 -1.38 12.77 10.81
CA ILE A 354 -1.32 11.89 9.64
C ILE A 354 -2.55 12.11 8.75
N CYS A 355 -3.75 11.96 9.31
CA CYS A 355 -5.02 12.26 8.64
C CYS A 355 -5.82 13.31 9.42
N THR A 356 -6.63 14.08 8.72
CA THR A 356 -7.58 15.01 9.32
C THR A 356 -8.72 14.28 10.01
N GLU A 357 -9.33 14.90 11.02
CA GLU A 357 -10.55 14.38 11.67
C GLU A 357 -11.69 14.19 10.65
N TYR A 358 -11.75 15.04 9.62
CA TYR A 358 -12.72 14.91 8.53
C TYR A 358 -12.54 13.57 7.80
N THR A 359 -11.33 13.25 7.36
CA THR A 359 -11.02 11.98 6.67
C THR A 359 -11.31 10.76 7.53
N TYR A 360 -10.95 10.80 8.82
CA TYR A 360 -11.33 9.73 9.74
C TYR A 360 -12.85 9.56 9.86
N GLY A 361 -13.60 10.67 9.94
CA GLY A 361 -15.06 10.63 9.92
C GLY A 361 -15.61 9.92 8.68
N ARG A 362 -15.13 10.30 7.49
CA ARG A 362 -15.53 9.70 6.21
C ARG A 362 -15.25 8.20 6.18
N VAL A 363 -14.03 7.81 6.54
CA VAL A 363 -13.60 6.41 6.60
C VAL A 363 -14.46 5.60 7.56
N PHE A 364 -14.67 6.08 8.79
CA PHE A 364 -15.48 5.35 9.76
C PHE A 364 -16.95 5.26 9.36
N ASP A 365 -17.50 6.28 8.71
CA ASP A 365 -18.85 6.24 8.17
C ASP A 365 -18.98 5.26 7.00
N ALA A 366 -17.95 5.11 6.17
CA ALA A 366 -17.91 4.08 5.13
C ALA A 366 -17.91 2.66 5.73
N ILE A 367 -17.09 2.41 6.76
CA ILE A 367 -17.08 1.12 7.49
C ILE A 367 -18.46 0.83 8.09
N ARG A 368 -19.10 1.84 8.70
CA ARG A 368 -20.45 1.71 9.28
C ARG A 368 -21.54 1.37 8.26
N ARG A 369 -21.34 1.72 6.99
CA ARG A 369 -22.26 1.48 5.87
C ARG A 369 -22.06 0.11 5.19
N MET A 370 -21.05 -0.67 5.57
CA MET A 370 -20.84 -2.02 5.02
C MET A 370 -22.08 -2.93 5.20
N PRO A 371 -22.32 -3.86 4.26
CA PRO A 371 -23.47 -4.76 4.33
C PRO A 371 -23.40 -5.68 5.56
N PRO A 372 -24.55 -6.20 6.03
CA PRO A 372 -24.56 -7.18 7.12
C PRO A 372 -23.88 -8.49 6.67
N GLY A 373 -23.35 -9.23 7.64
CA GLY A 373 -22.73 -10.54 7.39
C GLY A 373 -21.22 -10.53 7.19
N VAL A 374 -20.62 -9.35 7.00
CA VAL A 374 -19.17 -9.14 7.03
C VAL A 374 -18.62 -9.53 8.40
N GLU A 375 -17.53 -10.30 8.41
CA GLU A 375 -16.90 -10.78 9.64
C GLU A 375 -15.50 -10.21 9.82
N HIS A 376 -14.78 -9.93 8.73
CA HIS A 376 -13.40 -9.47 8.73
C HIS A 376 -13.25 -8.15 7.99
N LEU A 377 -12.56 -7.21 8.62
CA LEU A 377 -12.07 -5.99 7.99
C LEU A 377 -10.55 -5.91 8.15
N THR A 378 -9.82 -5.83 7.05
CA THR A 378 -8.39 -5.51 7.08
C THR A 378 -8.22 -4.01 6.85
N ILE A 379 -7.44 -3.33 7.69
CA ILE A 379 -7.06 -1.93 7.50
C ILE A 379 -5.58 -1.87 7.08
N LEU A 380 -5.32 -1.37 5.88
CA LEU A 380 -3.99 -1.19 5.33
C LEU A 380 -3.50 0.23 5.62
N LEU A 381 -2.30 0.33 6.20
CA LEU A 381 -1.58 1.57 6.51
C LEU A 381 -0.15 1.43 5.98
N GLY A 382 0.46 2.50 5.45
CA GLY A 382 1.83 2.43 4.93
C GLY A 382 2.83 1.96 5.99
N VAL A 383 2.71 2.51 7.20
CA VAL A 383 3.64 2.28 8.31
C VAL A 383 3.00 1.45 9.44
N PRO A 384 3.75 0.56 10.13
CA PRO A 384 3.21 -0.29 11.18
C PRO A 384 2.65 0.45 12.41
N LEU A 385 1.39 0.13 12.73
CA LEU A 385 0.71 0.65 13.93
C LEU A 385 1.26 0.04 15.23
N ALA A 386 1.73 -1.21 15.20
CA ALA A 386 2.31 -1.92 16.34
C ALA A 386 3.69 -2.46 15.97
N TYR A 387 4.73 -1.80 16.49
CA TYR A 387 6.12 -2.11 16.19
C TYR A 387 7.02 -1.89 17.42
N PRO A 388 8.19 -2.58 17.53
CA PRO A 388 9.12 -2.34 18.62
C PRO A 388 9.56 -0.87 18.71
N ARG A 389 9.28 -0.24 19.86
CA ARG A 389 9.52 1.21 20.03
C ARG A 389 10.99 1.50 20.36
N MET A 390 11.60 2.39 19.59
CA MET A 390 13.00 2.82 19.80
C MET A 390 13.14 4.18 20.51
N VAL A 391 12.13 4.61 21.27
CA VAL A 391 12.09 5.90 22.01
C VAL A 391 13.34 6.18 22.87
N PHE A 392 14.03 5.16 23.39
CA PHE A 392 15.29 5.36 24.11
C PHE A 392 16.47 5.60 23.15
N LEU A 393 16.47 4.93 22.00
CA LEU A 393 17.48 5.09 20.95
C LEU A 393 17.37 6.48 20.30
N GLU A 394 16.15 6.96 20.02
CA GLU A 394 15.86 8.34 19.58
C GLU A 394 16.59 9.35 20.47
N ARG A 395 16.43 9.24 21.79
CA ARG A 395 17.06 10.16 22.76
C ARG A 395 18.58 10.05 22.84
N THR A 396 19.15 8.88 22.51
CA THR A 396 20.61 8.68 22.48
C THR A 396 21.24 9.04 21.14
N LEU A 397 20.53 8.87 20.01
CA LEU A 397 21.02 9.13 18.66
C LEU A 397 20.70 10.55 18.19
N SER A 398 19.71 11.24 18.78
CA SER A 398 19.36 12.64 18.45
C SER A 398 20.49 13.65 18.72
N SER A 399 21.57 13.23 19.39
CA SER A 399 22.79 14.03 19.50
C SER A 399 23.72 13.68 18.34
N SER A 400 23.90 14.63 17.42
CA SER A 400 24.90 14.54 16.33
C SER A 400 26.34 14.36 16.83
N LEU A 401 26.58 14.59 18.12
CA LEU A 401 27.86 14.41 18.84
C LEU A 401 28.02 13.02 19.47
N ASN A 402 27.09 12.08 19.25
CA ASN A 402 27.23 10.72 19.76
C ASN A 402 28.37 9.97 19.02
N PRO A 403 29.37 9.40 19.72
CA PRO A 403 30.50 8.69 19.09
C PRO A 403 30.08 7.56 18.15
N ILE A 404 28.95 6.90 18.41
CA ILE A 404 28.41 5.82 17.57
C ILE A 404 27.84 6.39 16.28
N VAL A 405 27.15 7.54 16.34
CA VAL A 405 26.62 8.25 15.16
C VAL A 405 27.77 8.79 14.32
N MET A 406 28.81 9.37 14.93
CA MET A 406 29.99 9.86 14.21
C MET A 406 30.76 8.72 13.53
N LEU A 407 30.90 7.57 14.19
CA LEU A 407 31.53 6.38 13.61
C LEU A 407 30.69 5.79 12.47
N ALA A 408 29.36 5.72 12.62
CA ALA A 408 28.47 5.23 11.58
C ALA A 408 28.45 6.15 10.35
N LYS A 409 28.42 7.48 10.55
CA LYS A 409 28.57 8.48 9.47
C LYS A 409 29.92 8.37 8.75
N GLY A 410 30.98 7.97 9.45
CA GLY A 410 32.31 7.78 8.87
C GLY A 410 32.50 6.46 8.10
N LEU A 411 31.67 5.43 8.38
CA LEU A 411 31.78 4.09 7.80
C LEU A 411 30.76 3.81 6.69
N SER A 412 29.61 4.48 6.69
CA SER A 412 28.59 4.37 5.64
C SER A 412 28.01 5.74 5.30
N PRO A 413 28.36 6.31 4.13
CA PRO A 413 27.76 7.56 3.63
C PRO A 413 26.23 7.51 3.47
N GLY A 414 25.64 6.31 3.45
CA GLY A 414 24.18 6.12 3.37
C GLY A 414 23.45 6.20 4.71
N PHE A 415 24.13 6.41 5.83
CA PHE A 415 23.50 6.41 7.17
C PHE A 415 22.85 7.76 7.56
N THR A 416 22.66 8.67 6.61
CA THR A 416 22.02 9.98 6.83
C THR A 416 21.05 10.33 5.73
N ASN A 417 19.87 10.86 6.10
CA ASN A 417 18.89 11.36 5.15
C ASN A 417 19.49 12.55 4.36
N ASN A 418 19.31 12.50 3.05
CA ASN A 418 19.83 13.45 2.08
C ASN A 418 19.22 14.86 2.25
N PHE A 419 18.05 14.99 2.87
CA PHE A 419 17.35 16.28 2.96
C PHE A 419 17.69 17.08 4.22
N ASN A 420 17.88 16.44 5.39
CA ASN A 420 18.09 17.18 6.65
C ASN A 420 19.40 16.79 7.38
N GLY A 421 20.16 15.81 6.88
CA GLY A 421 21.42 15.33 7.48
C GLY A 421 21.26 14.57 8.80
N GLN A 422 20.03 14.25 9.20
CA GLN A 422 19.73 13.34 10.31
C GLN A 422 20.09 11.91 9.93
N VAL A 423 20.25 11.04 10.94
CA VAL A 423 20.45 9.61 10.69
C VAL A 423 19.17 9.06 10.06
N GLU A 424 19.26 8.29 8.96
CA GLU A 424 18.12 7.65 8.27
C GLU A 424 17.17 6.97 9.28
N LEU A 425 17.75 6.15 10.17
CA LEU A 425 17.05 5.51 11.29
C LEU A 425 16.27 6.46 12.23
N LEU A 426 16.70 7.72 12.39
CA LEU A 426 16.00 8.71 13.22
C LEU A 426 14.84 9.38 12.48
N ASP A 427 14.96 9.56 11.17
CA ASP A 427 13.88 10.09 10.35
C ASP A 427 12.78 9.02 10.18
N ASP A 428 13.14 7.75 9.98
CA ASP A 428 12.22 6.59 10.00
C ASP A 428 11.44 6.54 11.33
N LEU A 429 12.12 6.85 12.44
CA LEU A 429 11.48 6.89 13.76
C LEU A 429 10.50 8.04 13.92
N GLY A 430 10.70 9.14 13.19
CA GLY A 430 9.74 10.24 13.08
C GLY A 430 8.49 9.83 12.30
N ASP A 431 8.65 8.98 11.27
CA ASP A 431 7.57 8.53 10.41
C ASP A 431 6.66 7.48 11.08
N HIS A 432 7.18 6.72 12.03
CA HIS A 432 6.39 5.69 12.70
C HIS A 432 5.16 6.21 13.48
N TRP A 433 4.05 5.46 13.45
CA TRP A 433 2.91 5.68 14.36
C TRP A 433 3.30 5.65 15.84
N CYS A 434 4.36 4.93 16.17
CA CYS A 434 4.91 4.82 17.53
C CYS A 434 5.79 6.02 17.95
N ALA A 435 6.00 7.00 17.07
CA ALA A 435 6.72 8.24 17.34
C ALA A 435 6.02 9.09 18.41
N GLY A 436 6.74 10.04 19.00
CA GLY A 436 6.20 10.99 19.97
C GLY A 436 4.96 11.74 19.46
N PRO A 437 5.04 12.46 18.33
CA PRO A 437 3.96 13.28 17.78
C PRO A 437 2.69 12.46 17.44
N HIS A 438 2.85 11.31 16.80
CA HIS A 438 1.73 10.51 16.28
C HIS A 438 0.98 9.69 17.33
N LYS A 439 1.52 9.54 18.55
CA LYS A 439 0.93 8.67 19.59
C LYS A 439 -0.51 9.00 19.94
N ARG A 440 -0.88 10.29 19.93
CA ARG A 440 -2.24 10.71 20.27
C ARG A 440 -3.23 10.23 19.21
N GLU A 441 -2.94 10.55 17.95
CA GLU A 441 -3.73 10.16 16.79
C GLU A 441 -3.79 8.64 16.64
N ARG A 442 -2.65 7.95 16.72
CA ARG A 442 -2.56 6.48 16.76
C ARG A 442 -3.53 5.86 17.77
N ASN A 443 -3.49 6.35 19.01
CA ASN A 443 -4.32 5.78 20.07
C ASN A 443 -5.80 6.10 19.86
N ALA A 444 -6.12 7.27 19.29
CA ALA A 444 -7.48 7.63 18.91
C ALA A 444 -8.01 6.72 17.80
N LEU A 445 -7.21 6.46 16.76
CA LEU A 445 -7.53 5.51 15.69
C LEU A 445 -7.80 4.10 16.25
N ILE A 446 -6.90 3.57 17.07
CA ILE A 446 -7.08 2.23 17.68
C ILE A 446 -8.35 2.19 18.53
N SER A 447 -8.61 3.22 19.33
CA SER A 447 -9.82 3.28 20.17
C SER A 447 -11.09 3.27 19.29
N ALA A 448 -11.16 4.15 18.29
CA ALA A 448 -12.31 4.26 17.40
C ALA A 448 -12.56 2.95 16.63
N VAL A 449 -11.49 2.31 16.15
CA VAL A 449 -11.57 1.02 15.45
C VAL A 449 -12.00 -0.10 16.40
N GLN A 450 -11.59 -0.10 17.67
CA GLN A 450 -12.09 -1.05 18.67
C GLN A 450 -13.57 -0.86 19.00
N ASP A 451 -14.04 0.39 19.01
CA ASP A 451 -15.47 0.70 19.18
C ASP A 451 -16.29 0.24 17.98
N ILE A 452 -15.78 0.42 16.75
CA ILE A 452 -16.40 -0.09 15.53
C ILE A 452 -16.42 -1.63 15.53
N ALA A 453 -15.30 -2.27 15.86
CA ALA A 453 -15.20 -3.73 15.97
C ALA A 453 -16.31 -4.28 16.88
N LEU A 454 -16.46 -3.71 18.09
CA LEU A 454 -17.49 -4.13 19.04
C LEU A 454 -18.90 -3.90 18.50
N SER A 455 -19.20 -2.69 18.01
CA SER A 455 -20.55 -2.27 17.64
C SER A 455 -21.09 -2.95 16.38
N GLN A 456 -20.22 -3.21 15.40
CA GLN A 456 -20.57 -3.91 14.15
C GLN A 456 -20.28 -5.41 14.19
N ARG A 457 -19.71 -5.93 15.29
CA ARG A 457 -19.27 -7.32 15.41
C ARG A 457 -18.31 -7.71 14.28
N LEU A 458 -17.25 -6.92 14.11
CA LEU A 458 -16.20 -7.12 13.10
C LEU A 458 -14.89 -7.54 13.76
N ARG A 459 -14.24 -8.58 13.22
CA ARG A 459 -12.82 -8.85 13.48
C ARG A 459 -12.00 -7.90 12.62
N ILE A 460 -11.27 -6.99 13.26
CA ILE A 460 -10.40 -6.05 12.55
C ILE A 460 -8.94 -6.50 12.68
N SER A 461 -8.24 -6.52 11.55
CA SER A 461 -6.79 -6.74 11.45
C SER A 461 -6.17 -5.54 10.74
N PHE A 462 -4.90 -5.26 11.01
CA PHE A 462 -4.10 -4.29 10.27
C PHE A 462 -3.08 -5.03 9.41
N MET A 463 -2.74 -4.42 8.27
CA MET A 463 -1.58 -4.78 7.46
C MET A 463 -0.77 -3.52 7.18
N SER A 464 0.56 -3.65 7.10
CA SER A 464 1.46 -2.50 6.85
C SER A 464 2.79 -2.89 6.24
N GLY A 465 3.49 -1.90 5.68
CA GLY A 465 4.75 -2.01 4.97
C GLY A 465 5.90 -1.21 5.59
N ASP A 466 6.65 -0.52 4.73
CA ASP A 466 7.70 0.49 5.02
C ASP A 466 8.99 -0.02 5.69
N VAL A 467 8.90 -0.80 6.77
CA VAL A 467 10.03 -1.10 7.67
C VAL A 467 11.02 -2.19 7.18
N HIS A 468 10.89 -2.66 5.94
CA HIS A 468 11.70 -3.70 5.27
C HIS A 468 11.90 -5.00 6.09
N ALA A 469 10.97 -5.30 7.00
CA ALA A 469 11.00 -6.50 7.84
C ALA A 469 9.62 -7.15 7.95
N GLY A 470 9.59 -8.45 8.25
CA GLY A 470 8.36 -9.21 8.51
C GLY A 470 8.09 -9.35 10.02
N GLY A 471 6.81 -9.35 10.41
CA GLY A 471 6.43 -9.55 11.81
C GLY A 471 4.93 -9.34 12.04
N VAL A 472 4.47 -9.54 13.28
CA VAL A 472 3.05 -9.36 13.62
C VAL A 472 2.92 -8.70 14.99
N GLY A 473 2.36 -7.50 15.03
CA GLY A 473 1.89 -6.86 16.24
C GLY A 473 0.53 -7.43 16.69
N LEU A 474 0.21 -7.27 17.97
CA LEU A 474 -1.04 -7.76 18.54
C LEU A 474 -1.59 -6.78 19.58
N PHE A 475 -2.83 -6.35 19.35
CA PHE A 475 -3.68 -5.74 20.37
C PHE A 475 -4.62 -6.78 20.95
N TYR A 476 -4.89 -6.74 22.26
CA TYR A 476 -5.82 -7.67 22.93
C TYR A 476 -6.26 -7.13 24.29
N HIS A 477 -7.35 -7.66 24.81
CA HIS A 477 -7.89 -7.23 26.10
C HIS A 477 -6.98 -7.62 27.28
N ARG A 478 -6.93 -6.76 28.30
CA ARG A 478 -6.04 -6.93 29.47
C ARG A 478 -6.27 -8.22 30.25
N SER A 479 -7.50 -8.72 30.30
CA SER A 479 -7.89 -9.90 31.08
C SER A 479 -7.66 -11.23 30.37
N SER A 480 -6.97 -11.24 29.22
CA SER A 480 -6.61 -12.47 28.49
C SER A 480 -7.80 -13.39 28.20
N ILE A 481 -8.80 -12.84 27.52
CA ILE A 481 -9.96 -13.58 27.01
C ILE A 481 -9.60 -14.31 25.70
N ALA A 482 -10.37 -15.34 25.34
CA ALA A 482 -10.14 -16.08 24.11
C ALA A 482 -10.20 -15.14 22.90
N PRO A 483 -9.28 -15.22 21.92
CA PRO A 483 -9.22 -14.32 20.78
C PRO A 483 -10.57 -14.12 20.06
N SER A 484 -11.30 -15.20 19.79
CA SER A 484 -12.61 -15.15 19.13
C SER A 484 -13.68 -14.38 19.93
N ALA A 485 -13.57 -14.34 21.26
CA ALA A 485 -14.47 -13.62 22.16
C ALA A 485 -13.97 -12.21 22.53
N ASP A 486 -12.84 -11.76 21.96
CA ASP A 486 -12.21 -10.49 22.26
C ASP A 486 -12.40 -9.48 21.12
N SER A 487 -13.25 -8.47 21.31
CA SER A 487 -13.43 -7.39 20.31
C SER A 487 -12.19 -6.51 20.14
N ARG A 488 -11.24 -6.54 21.07
CA ARG A 488 -9.97 -5.80 21.02
C ARG A 488 -8.83 -6.60 20.42
N TYR A 489 -9.05 -7.90 20.15
CA TYR A 489 -8.04 -8.73 19.52
C TYR A 489 -7.86 -8.32 18.06
N MET A 490 -6.71 -7.72 17.74
CA MET A 490 -6.40 -7.23 16.41
C MET A 490 -4.96 -7.58 16.09
N LEU A 491 -4.77 -8.36 15.02
CA LEU A 491 -3.44 -8.60 14.45
C LEU A 491 -3.00 -7.37 13.67
N ALA A 492 -1.72 -7.03 13.73
CA ALA A 492 -1.11 -6.00 12.91
C ALA A 492 0.05 -6.62 12.13
N VAL A 493 -0.27 -7.19 10.97
CA VAL A 493 0.66 -7.95 10.13
C VAL A 493 1.58 -6.98 9.38
N ILE A 494 2.87 -7.24 9.40
CA ILE A 494 3.89 -6.44 8.74
C ILE A 494 4.48 -7.29 7.63
N THR A 495 4.34 -6.83 6.39
CA THR A 495 4.90 -7.48 5.21
C THR A 495 5.68 -6.47 4.39
N SER A 496 6.99 -6.42 4.63
CA SER A 496 7.92 -5.55 3.93
C SER A 496 9.32 -6.18 3.98
N ALA A 497 10.16 -6.10 2.95
CA ALA A 497 9.90 -5.62 1.59
C ALA A 497 9.78 -6.80 0.62
N ILE A 498 9.00 -6.67 -0.46
CA ILE A 498 9.00 -7.70 -1.53
C ILE A 498 10.25 -7.59 -2.41
N VAL A 499 10.77 -6.38 -2.62
CA VAL A 499 11.99 -6.13 -3.44
C VAL A 499 13.16 -5.67 -2.60
N ASN A 500 12.98 -4.67 -1.73
CA ASN A 500 14.08 -3.96 -1.08
C ASN A 500 14.90 -4.83 -0.11
N THR A 501 16.09 -4.35 0.26
CA THR A 501 16.95 -5.03 1.24
C THR A 501 16.35 -4.98 2.64
N PRO A 502 16.45 -6.05 3.44
CA PRO A 502 16.08 -5.96 4.85
C PRO A 502 17.06 -5.08 5.65
N PRO A 503 16.66 -4.60 6.84
CA PRO A 503 17.55 -3.91 7.76
C PRO A 503 18.74 -4.79 8.19
N PRO A 504 19.88 -4.19 8.59
CA PRO A 504 21.04 -4.94 9.05
C PRO A 504 20.71 -5.93 10.18
N PRO A 505 21.34 -7.12 10.24
CA PRO A 505 21.04 -8.15 11.24
C PRO A 505 21.10 -7.66 12.70
N GLN A 506 21.98 -6.71 13.00
CA GLN A 506 22.11 -6.12 14.34
C GLN A 506 20.89 -5.28 14.72
N VAL A 507 20.28 -4.58 13.74
CA VAL A 507 19.03 -3.83 13.92
C VAL A 507 17.88 -4.80 14.17
N ILE A 508 17.80 -5.88 13.40
CA ILE A 508 16.78 -6.94 13.59
C ILE A 508 16.89 -7.58 14.98
N SER A 509 18.10 -7.87 15.46
CA SER A 509 18.30 -8.41 16.80
C SER A 509 17.90 -7.41 17.90
N LEU A 510 18.20 -6.12 17.72
CA LEU A 510 17.74 -5.06 18.62
C LEU A 510 16.20 -4.98 18.65
N LEU A 511 15.55 -5.00 17.49
CA LEU A 511 14.10 -4.97 17.37
C LEU A 511 13.47 -6.18 18.08
N ASN A 512 14.02 -7.38 17.91
CA ASN A 512 13.58 -8.58 18.63
C ASN A 512 13.73 -8.47 20.15
N ARG A 513 14.77 -7.80 20.64
CA ARG A 513 14.94 -7.51 22.07
C ARG A 513 13.88 -6.53 22.57
N LEU A 514 13.56 -5.50 21.77
CA LEU A 514 12.55 -4.50 22.10
C LEU A 514 11.12 -5.06 22.02
N ALA A 515 10.85 -5.98 21.08
CA ALA A 515 9.56 -6.65 20.88
C ALA A 515 9.04 -7.40 22.12
N LYS A 516 9.94 -7.79 23.04
CA LYS A 516 9.59 -8.44 24.31
C LYS A 516 8.93 -7.49 25.31
N LYS A 517 9.02 -6.18 25.10
CA LYS A 517 8.45 -5.17 26.00
C LYS A 517 6.94 -5.06 25.76
N LYS A 518 6.18 -5.03 26.87
CA LYS A 518 4.74 -4.76 26.83
C LYS A 518 4.49 -3.27 26.98
N HIS A 519 3.75 -2.68 26.05
CA HIS A 519 3.40 -1.27 26.10
C HIS A 519 2.07 -1.05 26.83
N LYS A 520 2.00 0.05 27.60
CA LYS A 520 0.83 0.40 28.42
C LYS A 520 0.05 1.61 27.91
N SER A 521 0.33 2.09 26.69
CA SER A 521 -0.27 3.31 26.15
C SER A 521 -1.78 3.23 25.97
N LEU A 522 -2.37 2.03 25.92
CA LEU A 522 -3.81 1.81 25.73
C LEU A 522 -4.49 1.17 26.95
N PHE A 523 -3.83 1.17 28.12
CA PHE A 523 -4.38 0.52 29.32
C PHE A 523 -5.67 1.17 29.82
N TYR A 524 -5.87 2.45 29.50
CA TYR A 524 -7.06 3.22 29.86
C TYR A 524 -8.32 2.73 29.11
N ILE A 525 -8.17 2.07 27.96
CA ILE A 525 -9.26 1.40 27.22
C ILE A 525 -9.22 -0.14 27.34
N HIS A 526 -8.50 -0.65 28.35
CA HIS A 526 -8.30 -2.07 28.62
C HIS A 526 -7.61 -2.88 27.52
N THR A 527 -6.78 -2.23 26.70
CA THR A 527 -6.03 -2.86 25.61
C THR A 527 -4.55 -3.00 25.97
N LYS A 528 -3.98 -4.19 25.74
CA LYS A 528 -2.55 -4.49 25.76
C LYS A 528 -2.02 -4.52 24.32
N GLU A 529 -0.74 -4.22 24.18
CA GLU A 529 0.00 -4.24 22.92
C GLU A 529 1.27 -5.07 23.10
N THR A 530 1.55 -5.97 22.16
CA THR A 530 2.71 -6.87 22.13
C THR A 530 3.07 -7.24 20.69
N MET A 531 4.17 -7.96 20.48
CA MET A 531 4.46 -8.68 19.24
C MET A 531 4.13 -10.17 19.39
N VAL A 532 3.70 -10.82 18.31
CA VAL A 532 3.50 -12.27 18.21
C VAL A 532 4.87 -12.93 17.96
N PRO A 533 5.25 -13.97 18.72
CA PRO A 533 6.48 -14.72 18.48
C PRO A 533 6.30 -15.70 17.31
N LEU A 534 6.04 -15.17 16.11
CA LEU A 534 5.67 -15.95 14.92
C LEU A 534 6.78 -16.89 14.42
N PHE A 535 8.04 -16.48 14.54
CA PHE A 535 9.18 -17.20 13.99
C PHE A 535 9.73 -18.21 15.00
N GLU A 536 9.10 -19.38 15.10
CA GLU A 536 9.59 -20.45 15.98
C GLU A 536 10.87 -21.13 15.46
N GLU A 537 11.03 -21.14 14.14
CA GLU A 537 12.17 -21.67 13.40
C GLU A 537 12.71 -20.62 12.44
N ASP A 538 14.01 -20.65 12.20
CA ASP A 538 14.63 -19.87 11.13
C ASP A 538 14.29 -20.42 9.74
N LEU A 539 14.85 -19.77 8.71
CA LEU A 539 14.61 -20.09 7.31
C LEU A 539 15.18 -21.45 6.89
N GLU A 540 16.09 -22.02 7.69
CA GLU A 540 16.68 -23.36 7.50
C GLU A 540 15.93 -24.45 8.31
N GLY A 541 14.92 -24.07 9.11
CA GLY A 541 14.14 -25.01 9.93
C GLY A 541 14.73 -25.28 11.31
N LYS A 542 15.73 -24.51 11.74
CA LYS A 542 16.31 -24.66 13.08
C LYS A 542 15.53 -23.81 14.08
N LYS A 543 15.20 -24.42 15.22
CA LYS A 543 14.45 -23.76 16.30
C LYS A 543 15.19 -22.54 16.84
N LEU A 544 14.50 -21.40 16.83
CA LEU A 544 14.97 -20.14 17.38
C LEU A 544 14.72 -20.09 18.90
N LYS A 545 15.64 -19.47 19.64
CA LYS A 545 15.51 -19.27 21.09
C LYS A 545 15.11 -17.84 21.46
N THR A 546 15.62 -16.83 20.74
CA THR A 546 15.51 -15.42 21.17
C THR A 546 14.82 -14.50 20.20
N ASP A 547 14.99 -14.71 18.89
CA ASP A 547 14.67 -13.76 17.83
C ASP A 547 13.45 -14.25 17.05
N LYS A 548 12.29 -14.24 17.73
CA LYS A 548 11.05 -14.88 17.26
C LYS A 548 9.99 -13.90 16.72
N TYR A 549 10.24 -12.61 16.78
CA TYR A 549 9.20 -11.58 16.63
C TYR A 549 9.29 -10.81 15.32
N ILE A 550 10.50 -10.51 14.87
CA ILE A 550 10.80 -9.76 13.65
C ILE A 550 11.80 -10.57 12.83
N ILE A 551 11.58 -10.67 11.52
CA ILE A 551 12.50 -11.30 10.57
C ILE A 551 13.00 -10.27 9.56
N GLY A 552 14.32 -10.21 9.37
CA GLY A 552 14.96 -9.39 8.35
C GLY A 552 15.22 -10.22 7.10
N ALA A 553 14.23 -10.32 6.23
CA ALA A 553 14.31 -10.97 4.92
C ALA A 553 13.17 -10.46 4.05
N ARG A 554 13.38 -10.49 2.72
CA ARG A 554 12.33 -10.11 1.77
C ARG A 554 11.12 -11.00 1.95
N ASN A 555 9.91 -10.46 1.81
CA ASN A 555 8.68 -11.21 1.99
C ASN A 555 7.48 -10.58 1.29
N TRP A 556 6.45 -11.39 1.12
CA TRP A 556 5.09 -10.99 0.77
C TRP A 556 4.10 -11.81 1.61
N CYS A 557 2.81 -11.47 1.60
CA CYS A 557 1.81 -12.15 2.43
C CYS A 557 0.67 -12.73 1.58
N ALA A 558 0.42 -14.04 1.66
CA ALA A 558 -0.80 -14.62 1.12
C ALA A 558 -1.92 -14.55 2.16
N VAL A 559 -3.11 -14.12 1.76
CA VAL A 559 -4.26 -14.00 2.66
C VAL A 559 -5.44 -14.82 2.13
N THR A 560 -5.97 -15.69 2.98
CA THR A 560 -7.05 -16.63 2.63
C THR A 560 -8.02 -16.77 3.81
N LEU A 561 -9.33 -16.67 3.54
CA LEU A 561 -10.34 -17.08 4.51
C LEU A 561 -10.44 -18.61 4.53
N GLN A 562 -10.27 -19.20 5.71
CA GLN A 562 -10.39 -20.64 5.91
C GLN A 562 -11.87 -21.00 6.12
N GLU A 563 -12.54 -21.43 5.05
CA GLU A 563 -14.01 -21.65 5.03
C GLU A 563 -14.52 -22.57 6.15
N GLN A 564 -13.74 -23.58 6.59
CA GLN A 564 -14.18 -24.48 7.66
C GLN A 564 -14.18 -23.82 9.05
N THR A 565 -13.30 -22.85 9.30
CA THR A 565 -13.14 -22.23 10.63
C THR A 565 -13.67 -20.79 10.69
N GLY A 566 -13.81 -20.14 9.53
CA GLY A 566 -14.08 -18.72 9.38
C GLY A 566 -12.88 -17.84 9.76
N GLU A 567 -11.70 -18.43 9.96
CA GLU A 567 -10.49 -17.68 10.31
C GLU A 567 -9.88 -17.05 9.06
N LEU A 568 -9.44 -15.80 9.18
CA LEU A 568 -8.65 -15.15 8.15
C LEU A 568 -7.17 -15.44 8.41
N GLU A 569 -6.55 -16.23 7.53
CA GLU A 569 -5.13 -16.60 7.61
C GLU A 569 -4.28 -15.61 6.83
N PHE A 570 -3.23 -15.11 7.48
CA PHE A 570 -2.17 -14.30 6.90
C PHE A 570 -0.88 -15.15 6.91
N ASP A 571 -0.47 -15.65 5.75
CA ASP A 571 0.75 -16.44 5.55
C ASP A 571 1.88 -15.55 5.05
N LEU A 572 2.83 -15.19 5.93
CA LEU A 572 4.04 -14.49 5.52
C LEU A 572 4.97 -15.45 4.77
N ARG A 573 5.20 -15.14 3.50
CA ARG A 573 6.08 -15.85 2.56
C ARG A 573 7.44 -15.19 2.59
N VAL A 574 8.34 -15.72 3.42
CA VAL A 574 9.65 -15.11 3.68
C VAL A 574 10.73 -15.77 2.84
N GLU A 575 11.51 -14.97 2.11
CA GLU A 575 12.60 -15.44 1.26
C GLU A 575 13.61 -16.26 2.06
N LYS A 576 13.87 -17.50 1.61
CA LYS A 576 14.79 -18.42 2.27
C LYS A 576 16.25 -18.05 2.05
N VAL A 577 16.58 -17.71 0.81
CA VAL A 577 17.93 -17.38 0.35
C VAL A 577 17.83 -16.10 -0.47
N ARG A 578 18.66 -15.12 -0.14
CA ARG A 578 18.72 -13.83 -0.83
C ARG A 578 18.85 -14.03 -2.35
N GLY A 579 17.90 -13.48 -3.11
CA GLY A 579 17.87 -13.59 -4.57
C GLY A 579 17.42 -14.95 -5.10
N GLY A 580 17.12 -15.91 -4.23
CA GLY A 580 16.77 -17.28 -4.62
C GLY A 580 15.33 -17.44 -5.08
N GLY A 581 14.45 -16.49 -4.73
CA GLY A 581 13.05 -16.51 -5.16
C GLY A 581 12.26 -17.70 -4.62
N GLU A 582 12.68 -18.31 -3.51
CA GLU A 582 11.91 -19.34 -2.80
C GLU A 582 11.54 -18.84 -1.41
N THR A 583 10.31 -19.11 -0.97
CA THR A 583 9.81 -18.65 0.32
C THR A 583 9.52 -19.79 1.31
N LYS A 584 9.65 -19.49 2.61
CA LYS A 584 9.13 -20.28 3.73
C LYS A 584 7.89 -19.61 4.30
N SER A 585 6.89 -20.43 4.63
CA SER A 585 5.60 -20.02 5.20
C SER A 585 5.70 -19.76 6.70
N TYR A 586 5.08 -18.67 7.16
CA TYR A 586 4.88 -18.31 8.55
C TYR A 586 3.49 -17.70 8.72
N ALA A 587 2.51 -18.53 9.09
CA ALA A 587 1.11 -18.14 9.14
C ALA A 587 0.62 -17.70 10.53
N VAL A 588 -0.27 -16.71 10.55
CA VAL A 588 -1.04 -16.29 11.72
C VAL A 588 -2.52 -16.15 11.33
N LYS A 589 -3.44 -16.37 12.28
CA LYS A 589 -4.88 -16.41 12.01
C LYS A 589 -5.66 -15.42 12.87
N ALA A 590 -6.53 -14.64 12.24
CA ALA A 590 -7.53 -13.84 12.92
C ALA A 590 -8.85 -14.63 12.98
N PRO A 591 -9.37 -14.95 14.18
CA PRO A 591 -10.62 -15.70 14.29
C PRO A 591 -11.83 -14.82 14.00
N PRO A 592 -12.95 -15.39 13.51
CA PRO A 592 -14.16 -14.63 13.31
C PRO A 592 -14.72 -14.10 14.65
N PRO A 593 -15.54 -13.03 14.62
CA PRO A 593 -16.03 -12.37 15.82
C PRO A 593 -17.14 -13.18 16.52
N ARG A 594 -16.81 -13.79 17.65
CA ARG A 594 -17.70 -14.67 18.44
C ARG A 594 -18.03 -14.14 19.85
N TRP A 595 -17.85 -12.85 20.11
CA TRP A 595 -18.29 -12.27 21.38
C TRP A 595 -19.81 -12.10 21.42
N GLU A 596 -20.40 -12.48 22.55
CA GLU A 596 -21.83 -12.31 22.86
C GLU A 596 -21.97 -11.16 23.84
N VAL A 597 -21.85 -9.93 23.33
CA VAL A 597 -22.13 -8.73 24.11
C VAL A 597 -23.40 -8.08 23.53
N PRO A 598 -24.52 -8.09 24.27
CA PRO A 598 -25.72 -7.37 23.87
C PRO A 598 -25.42 -5.89 23.63
N LYS A 599 -26.01 -5.28 22.59
CA LYS A 599 -25.71 -3.89 22.19
C LYS A 599 -25.92 -2.90 23.32
N GLU A 600 -26.96 -3.13 24.13
CA GLU A 600 -27.28 -2.37 25.33
C GLU A 600 -26.18 -2.38 26.39
N HIS A 601 -25.24 -3.32 26.34
CA HIS A 601 -24.10 -3.42 27.25
C HIS A 601 -22.79 -2.93 26.64
N HIS A 602 -22.78 -2.48 25.38
CA HIS A 602 -21.58 -1.93 24.74
C HIS A 602 -21.06 -0.69 25.46
N HIS A 603 -21.93 0.10 26.11
CA HIS A 603 -21.53 1.25 26.92
C HIS A 603 -20.62 0.91 28.11
N PHE A 604 -20.60 -0.34 28.59
CA PHE A 604 -19.63 -0.78 29.60
C PHE A 604 -18.22 -1.00 29.03
N PHE A 605 -18.11 -1.04 27.70
CA PHE A 605 -16.86 -1.21 26.95
C PHE A 605 -16.41 0.07 26.24
N HIS A 606 -17.29 1.06 26.08
CA HIS A 606 -17.01 2.40 25.58
C HIS A 606 -16.60 3.33 26.73
N HIS A 607 -15.50 4.05 26.58
CA HIS A 607 -15.05 5.05 27.55
C HIS A 607 -15.32 6.46 27.04
N HIS A 608 -16.59 6.86 26.93
CA HIS A 608 -16.94 8.27 26.83
C HIS A 608 -17.34 8.80 28.20
N LYS A 609 -16.35 9.26 28.99
CA LYS A 609 -16.58 10.51 29.71
C LYS A 609 -16.34 11.61 28.71
N GLU A 610 -17.41 12.26 28.27
CA GLU A 610 -17.33 13.51 27.51
C GLU A 610 -16.33 14.43 28.21
N ALA A 611 -15.22 14.75 27.55
CA ALA A 611 -14.40 15.88 27.94
C ALA A 611 -15.24 17.13 27.66
N ASN A 612 -15.75 17.74 28.73
CA ASN A 612 -16.52 18.98 28.69
C ASN A 612 -15.76 20.04 27.86
N PRO A 613 -16.32 20.57 26.76
CA PRO A 613 -15.63 21.55 25.90
C PRO A 613 -15.43 22.94 26.53
N GLN A 614 -15.86 23.16 27.78
CA GLN A 614 -15.86 24.48 28.42
C GLN A 614 -14.77 24.73 29.47
N ALA A 615 -13.74 23.88 29.59
CA ALA A 615 -12.60 24.21 30.45
C ALA A 615 -11.68 25.22 29.75
N ALA A 616 -12.02 26.51 29.85
CA ALA A 616 -11.12 27.61 29.51
C ALA A 616 -9.79 27.45 30.27
N PRO A 617 -8.64 27.78 29.65
CA PRO A 617 -7.35 27.71 30.32
C PRO A 617 -7.33 28.69 31.50
N PRO A 618 -6.68 28.34 32.64
CA PRO A 618 -6.61 29.23 33.79
C PRO A 618 -5.89 30.51 33.41
N ALA A 619 -6.56 31.64 33.65
CA ALA A 619 -6.02 32.98 33.44
C ALA A 619 -4.72 33.16 34.23
N THR A 620 -3.67 33.57 33.54
CA THR A 620 -2.42 34.06 34.13
C THR A 620 -2.72 35.33 34.93
N GLN A 621 -2.77 35.21 36.25
CA GLN A 621 -2.74 36.37 37.13
C GLN A 621 -1.33 36.95 37.12
N ASN A 622 -1.21 38.12 36.47
CA ASN A 622 -0.13 39.07 36.72
C ASN A 622 -0.16 39.46 38.20
N ALA A 623 0.90 39.12 38.94
CA ALA A 623 1.22 39.74 40.21
C ALA A 623 2.38 40.71 39.98
N ALA A 624 2.05 41.98 39.77
CA ALA A 624 2.93 43.08 40.09
C ALA A 624 2.73 43.43 41.57
N ALA A 625 3.80 43.41 42.37
CA ALA A 625 4.09 44.43 43.39
C ALA A 625 5.39 44.12 44.15
N ALA A 626 6.16 45.20 44.35
CA ALA A 626 7.34 45.39 45.20
C ALA A 626 8.69 44.87 44.67
#